data_AF-A0A8W8N1G5-F1
#
_entry.id   AF-A0A8W8N1G5-F1
#
_cell.length_a   1.000
_cell.length_b   1.000
_cell.length_c   1.000
_cell.angle_alpha   90.00
_cell.angle_beta   90.00
_cell.angle_gamma   90.00
#
_symmetry.space_group_name_H-M   'P 1'
#
loop_
_entity.id
_entity.type
_entity.pdbx_description
1 polymer ?
#
loop_
_entity_poly.entity_id
_entity_poly.type
_entity_poly.pdbx_seq_one_letter_code
_entity_poly.pdbx_strand_id
1 'polypeptide(L)'
;MEISCRKKTSRKDYEIFGDISYETLEKTSHKTVFDLYLPRSRGGADLTPRPSQPVAVFVHGGGWRRGDKDTWRHFVFQDVNFLAAFFYWCYGLYGNVGKEFARRGIPCIVTSYPLTKLKTPWLLLEMATSYFGSVIFCEI
;
A
#
# COMPACT_ATOMS: atom_id res chain seq x y z
N MET A 1 13.47 19.40 -10.07
CA MET A 1 12.87 18.10 -10.48
C MET A 1 11.46 18.09 -9.89
N GLU A 2 10.44 18.38 -10.69
CA GLU A 2 9.06 18.34 -10.20
C GLU A 2 8.60 16.88 -10.10
N ILE A 3 8.28 16.43 -8.89
CA ILE A 3 7.72 15.11 -8.67
C ILE A 3 6.25 15.17 -9.11
N SER A 4 5.93 14.52 -10.23
CA SER A 4 4.55 14.35 -10.69
C SER A 4 3.82 13.40 -9.74
N CYS A 5 3.23 13.97 -8.69
CA CYS A 5 2.45 13.28 -7.67
C CYS A 5 0.96 13.54 -7.91
N ARG A 6 0.14 12.49 -8.01
CA ARG A 6 -1.32 12.67 -8.24
C ARG A 6 -2.08 13.02 -6.97
N LYS A 7 -1.56 12.66 -5.78
CA LYS A 7 -2.28 12.86 -4.52
C LYS A 7 -1.39 13.44 -3.43
N LYS A 8 -1.63 14.69 -3.02
CA LYS A 8 -0.96 15.28 -1.86
C LYS A 8 -1.89 15.29 -0.67
N THR A 9 -1.46 14.76 0.47
CA THR A 9 -2.20 14.83 1.74
C THR A 9 -1.28 15.35 2.83
N SER A 10 -1.66 16.43 3.48
CA SER A 10 -0.90 17.01 4.58
C SER A 10 -1.58 16.72 5.92
N ARG A 11 -0.81 16.26 6.90
CA ARG A 11 -1.24 16.09 8.29
C ARG A 11 -0.31 16.88 9.22
N LYS A 12 -0.69 17.00 10.49
CA LYS A 12 0.05 17.78 11.49
C LYS A 12 1.50 17.32 11.65
N ASP A 13 1.74 16.01 11.59
CA ASP A 13 3.05 15.40 11.87
C ASP A 13 3.80 14.90 10.61
N TYR A 14 3.13 14.81 9.45
CA TYR A 14 3.73 14.29 8.21
C TYR A 14 2.99 14.74 6.95
N GLU A 15 3.66 14.64 5.80
CA GLU A 15 3.11 14.83 4.46
C GLU A 15 3.16 13.53 3.66
N ILE A 16 2.14 13.29 2.84
CA ILE A 16 2.05 12.14 1.95
C ILE A 16 1.97 12.65 0.51
N PHE A 17 2.86 12.14 -0.33
CA PHE A 17 2.85 12.28 -1.78
C PHE A 17 2.55 10.91 -2.37
N GLY A 18 1.31 10.72 -2.79
CA GLY A 18 0.80 9.44 -3.28
C GLY A 18 0.81 9.33 -4.79
N ASP A 19 0.82 8.08 -5.24
CA ASP A 19 0.73 7.70 -6.66
C ASP A 19 1.86 8.28 -7.51
N ILE A 20 3.08 8.28 -6.98
CA ILE A 20 4.27 8.67 -7.75
C ILE A 20 4.68 7.48 -8.62
N SER A 21 4.64 7.67 -9.94
CA SER A 21 5.13 6.65 -10.89
C SER A 21 6.64 6.57 -10.83
N TYR A 22 7.17 5.35 -10.76
CA TYR A 22 8.61 5.08 -10.96
C TYR A 22 8.91 4.49 -12.34
N GLU A 23 7.90 4.38 -13.21
CA GLU A 23 8.02 3.94 -14.60
C GLU A 23 7.99 5.14 -15.56
N THR A 24 8.51 4.95 -16.77
CA THR A 24 8.55 5.95 -17.85
C THR A 24 7.15 6.44 -18.21
N LEU A 25 7.02 7.71 -18.64
CA LEU A 25 5.74 8.40 -18.91
C LEU A 25 4.75 7.62 -19.81
N GLU A 26 5.24 6.74 -20.67
CA GLU A 26 4.45 5.97 -21.63
C GLU A 26 3.75 4.73 -21.04
N LYS A 27 4.20 4.23 -19.88
CA LYS A 27 3.59 3.09 -19.18
C LYS A 27 3.25 3.46 -17.75
N THR A 28 2.08 4.06 -17.57
CA THR A 28 1.54 4.31 -16.22
C THR A 28 0.65 3.15 -15.80
N SER A 29 1.23 2.14 -15.16
CA SER A 29 0.44 1.10 -14.50
C SER A 29 0.05 1.55 -13.09
N HIS A 30 -1.17 1.23 -12.66
CA HIS A 30 -1.61 1.46 -11.27
C HIS A 30 -0.79 0.65 -10.24
N LYS A 31 0.04 -0.29 -10.70
CA LYS A 31 0.93 -1.09 -9.87
C LYS A 31 2.38 -0.60 -9.87
N THR A 32 2.79 0.30 -10.75
CA THR A 32 4.16 0.83 -10.80
C THR A 32 4.25 2.20 -10.15
N VAL A 33 3.71 2.28 -8.94
CA VAL A 33 3.61 3.51 -8.15
C VAL A 33 4.12 3.31 -6.74
N PHE A 34 4.52 4.40 -6.09
CA PHE A 34 4.80 4.42 -4.67
C PHE A 34 4.17 5.65 -4.00
N ASP A 35 4.00 5.55 -2.70
CA ASP A 35 3.61 6.65 -1.83
C ASP A 35 4.80 7.06 -0.96
N LEU A 36 5.16 8.34 -0.98
CA LEU A 36 6.22 8.93 -0.18
C LEU A 36 5.63 9.63 1.05
N TYR A 37 6.09 9.21 2.22
CA TYR A 37 5.73 9.76 3.52
C TYR A 37 6.92 10.55 4.06
N LEU A 38 6.74 11.87 4.23
CA LEU A 38 7.77 12.76 4.76
C LEU A 38 7.39 13.26 6.16
N PRO A 39 8.33 13.27 7.12
CA PRO A 39 8.08 13.89 8.42
C PRO A 39 7.87 15.40 8.26
N ARG A 40 6.99 15.99 9.07
CA ARG A 40 6.75 17.43 9.09
C ARG A 40 7.23 18.03 10.40
N SER A 41 7.98 19.13 10.30
CA SER A 41 8.53 19.85 11.45
C SER A 41 7.49 20.06 12.55
N ARG A 42 7.79 19.55 13.75
CA ARG A 42 6.96 19.75 14.94
C ARG A 42 7.59 20.88 15.75
N GLY A 43 6.93 22.04 15.77
CA GLY A 43 7.29 23.14 16.69
C GLY A 43 8.62 23.86 16.41
N GLY A 44 9.08 23.93 15.14
CA GLY A 44 10.24 24.73 14.76
C GLY A 44 11.56 23.96 14.66
N ALA A 45 11.59 22.68 15.00
CA ALA A 45 12.72 21.81 14.67
C ALA A 45 12.61 21.36 13.20
N ASP A 46 13.49 21.83 12.34
CA ASP A 46 13.44 21.53 10.90
C ASP A 46 13.63 20.02 10.66
N LEU A 47 12.52 19.33 10.32
CA LEU A 47 12.52 17.91 9.95
C LEU A 47 12.65 17.75 8.43
N THR A 48 13.19 18.78 7.75
CA THR A 48 13.57 18.68 6.35
C THR A 48 14.48 17.47 6.14
N PRO A 49 14.24 16.67 5.08
CA PRO A 49 15.09 15.55 4.74
C PRO A 49 16.54 16.00 4.64
N ARG A 50 17.40 15.54 5.56
CA ARG A 50 18.84 15.80 5.48
C ARG A 50 19.47 14.87 4.44
N PRO A 51 20.51 15.29 3.71
CA PRO A 51 21.16 14.45 2.70
C PRO A 51 21.62 13.07 3.21
N SER A 52 21.95 12.96 4.50
CA SER A 52 22.38 11.71 5.16
C SER A 52 21.26 10.97 5.91
N GLN A 53 20.01 11.43 5.82
CA GLN A 53 18.91 10.84 6.55
C GLN A 53 18.51 9.49 5.92
N PRO A 54 18.38 8.41 6.70
CA PRO A 54 17.95 7.13 6.16
C PRO A 54 16.49 7.21 5.67
N VAL A 55 16.22 6.54 4.55
CA VAL A 55 14.88 6.40 3.98
C VAL A 55 14.45 4.94 4.14
N ALA A 56 13.32 4.72 4.80
CA ALA A 56 12.74 3.39 4.93
C ALA A 56 11.95 3.05 3.66
N VAL A 57 12.30 1.95 2.98
CA VAL A 57 11.54 1.47 1.82
C VAL A 57 10.77 0.21 2.22
N PHE A 58 9.45 0.30 2.20
CA PHE A 58 8.56 -0.81 2.50
C PHE A 58 8.03 -1.42 1.20
N VAL A 59 8.37 -2.69 1.00
CA VAL A 59 7.88 -3.52 -0.09
C VAL A 59 6.91 -4.54 0.52
N HIS A 60 5.66 -4.53 0.07
CA HIS A 60 4.67 -5.45 0.61
C HIS A 60 4.96 -6.90 0.22
N GLY A 61 4.50 -7.85 1.05
CA GLY A 61 4.52 -9.27 0.73
C GLY A 61 3.32 -9.69 -0.12
N GLY A 62 2.93 -10.96 -0.02
CA GLY A 62 1.79 -11.52 -0.77
C GLY A 62 2.20 -12.49 -1.87
N GLY A 63 3.38 -13.11 -1.75
CA GLY A 63 3.84 -14.19 -2.62
C GLY A 63 3.90 -13.81 -4.10
N TRP A 64 4.19 -12.54 -4.40
CA TRP A 64 4.23 -11.98 -5.76
C TRP A 64 2.91 -12.08 -6.54
N ARG A 65 1.82 -12.40 -5.83
CA ARG A 65 0.49 -12.71 -6.39
C ARG A 65 -0.61 -11.83 -5.84
N ARG A 66 -0.45 -11.38 -4.60
CA ARG A 66 -1.42 -10.60 -3.86
C ARG A 66 -0.75 -9.34 -3.33
N GLY A 67 -1.57 -8.32 -3.08
CA GLY A 67 -1.11 -7.09 -2.47
C GLY A 67 -1.17 -5.88 -3.39
N ASP A 68 -1.48 -4.77 -2.77
CA ASP A 68 -1.34 -3.44 -3.29
C ASP A 68 -1.22 -2.53 -2.07
N LYS A 69 -0.77 -1.29 -2.26
CA LYS A 69 -0.88 -0.26 -1.22
C LYS A 69 -2.32 -0.15 -0.68
N ASP A 70 -3.32 -0.40 -1.53
CA ASP A 70 -4.75 -0.53 -1.21
C ASP A 70 -5.18 -2.02 -1.19
N THR A 71 -4.65 -2.77 -0.24
CA THR A 71 -4.74 -4.25 -0.17
C THR A 71 -6.18 -4.79 -0.19
N TRP A 72 -7.15 -4.02 0.31
CA TRP A 72 -8.56 -4.43 0.39
C TRP A 72 -9.21 -4.65 -0.99
N ARG A 73 -8.78 -3.93 -2.04
CA ARG A 73 -9.36 -4.08 -3.38
C ARG A 73 -9.15 -5.49 -3.94
N HIS A 74 -8.04 -6.12 -3.59
CA HIS A 74 -7.76 -7.50 -3.99
C HIS A 74 -8.79 -8.48 -3.41
N PHE A 75 -9.11 -8.33 -2.12
CA PHE A 75 -10.06 -9.22 -1.45
C PHE A 75 -11.51 -9.01 -1.88
N VAL A 76 -11.89 -7.80 -2.30
CA VAL A 76 -13.24 -7.52 -2.84
C VAL A 76 -13.43 -8.09 -4.26
N PHE A 77 -12.44 -7.92 -5.14
CA PHE A 77 -12.61 -8.20 -6.56
C PHE A 77 -12.02 -9.55 -7.03
N GLN A 78 -11.14 -10.19 -6.26
CA GLN A 78 -10.50 -11.46 -6.65
C GLN A 78 -10.76 -12.63 -5.70
N ASP A 79 -10.83 -12.42 -4.39
CA ASP A 79 -10.93 -13.53 -3.40
C ASP A 79 -12.31 -13.64 -2.70
N VAL A 80 -13.19 -12.64 -2.84
CA VAL A 80 -14.54 -12.58 -2.22
C VAL A 80 -14.54 -12.81 -0.70
N ASN A 81 -13.41 -12.60 -0.04
CA ASN A 81 -13.31 -12.71 1.42
C ASN A 81 -13.63 -11.34 2.04
N PHE A 82 -14.92 -11.06 2.21
CA PHE A 82 -15.41 -9.77 2.70
C PHE A 82 -14.91 -9.43 4.12
N LEU A 83 -14.69 -10.43 4.97
CA LEU A 83 -14.16 -10.23 6.32
C LEU A 83 -12.70 -9.77 6.25
N ALA A 84 -11.86 -10.46 5.47
CA ALA A 84 -10.50 -10.02 5.21
C ALA A 84 -10.50 -8.64 4.55
N ALA A 85 -11.33 -8.41 3.52
CA ALA A 85 -11.46 -7.10 2.87
C ALA A 85 -11.81 -5.98 3.86
N PHE A 86 -12.73 -6.23 4.79
CA PHE A 86 -13.11 -5.30 5.85
C PHE A 86 -11.93 -5.00 6.79
N PHE A 87 -11.21 -6.02 7.26
CA PHE A 87 -10.00 -5.80 8.07
C PHE A 87 -8.91 -5.04 7.30
N TYR A 88 -8.65 -5.40 6.05
CA TYR A 88 -7.67 -4.70 5.22
C TYR A 88 -8.08 -3.26 4.90
N TRP A 89 -9.38 -2.99 4.75
CA TRP A 89 -9.91 -1.64 4.53
C TRP A 89 -9.82 -0.81 5.81
N CYS A 90 -10.40 -1.28 6.92
CA CYS A 90 -10.43 -0.54 8.17
C CYS A 90 -9.04 -0.25 8.73
N TYR A 91 -8.10 -1.19 8.60
CA TYR A 91 -6.78 -1.05 9.19
C TYR A 91 -5.73 -0.45 8.25
N GLY A 92 -5.96 -0.38 6.93
CA GLY A 92 -5.03 0.30 6.01
C GLY A 92 -3.57 -0.14 6.20
N LEU A 93 -3.35 -1.45 6.26
CA LEU A 93 -2.20 -2.10 6.90
C LEU A 93 -0.86 -1.56 6.41
N TYR A 94 -0.68 -1.41 5.10
CA TYR A 94 0.58 -0.92 4.51
C TYR A 94 0.72 0.61 4.60
N GLY A 95 -0.39 1.35 4.46
CA GLY A 95 -0.37 2.80 4.64
C GLY A 95 -0.02 3.23 6.07
N ASN A 96 -0.34 2.40 7.07
CA ASN A 96 0.03 2.68 8.46
C ASN A 96 1.54 2.57 8.70
N VAL A 97 2.23 1.66 8.01
CA VAL A 97 3.70 1.56 8.08
C VAL A 97 4.33 2.90 7.72
N GLY A 98 3.97 3.47 6.56
CA GLY A 98 4.48 4.77 6.12
C GLY A 98 4.18 5.91 7.09
N LYS A 99 2.96 5.94 7.66
CA LYS A 99 2.57 6.95 8.66
C LYS A 99 3.39 6.84 9.94
N GLU A 100 3.62 5.64 10.46
CA GLU A 100 4.35 5.44 11.71
C GLU A 100 5.83 5.78 11.59
N PHE A 101 6.47 5.43 10.46
CA PHE A 101 7.85 5.86 10.20
C PHE A 101 7.95 7.38 10.09
N ALA A 102 7.05 8.03 9.34
CA ALA A 102 7.07 9.48 9.18
C ALA A 102 6.79 10.22 10.50
N ARG A 103 5.88 9.72 11.34
CA ARG A 103 5.65 10.25 12.71
C ARG A 103 6.90 10.20 13.58
N ARG A 104 7.79 9.23 13.36
CA ARG A 104 9.06 9.08 14.08
C ARG A 104 10.23 9.87 13.45
N GLY A 105 9.96 10.69 12.44
CA GLY A 105 10.99 11.48 11.78
C GLY A 105 11.76 10.73 10.69
N ILE A 106 11.29 9.57 10.25
CA ILE A 106 11.95 8.75 9.21
C ILE A 106 11.12 8.83 7.92
N PRO A 107 11.66 9.37 6.82
CA PRO A 107 11.02 9.33 5.52
C PRO A 107 10.77 7.87 5.12
N CYS A 108 9.56 7.57 4.65
CA CYS A 108 9.19 6.22 4.27
C CYS A 108 8.54 6.18 2.90
N ILE A 109 8.91 5.17 2.11
CA ILE A 109 8.32 4.88 0.80
C ILE A 109 7.55 3.58 0.92
N VAL A 110 6.28 3.60 0.55
CA VAL A 110 5.44 2.40 0.43
C VAL A 110 5.25 2.12 -1.05
N THR A 111 5.81 1.03 -1.55
CA THR A 111 5.75 0.70 -2.99
C THR A 111 4.62 -0.27 -3.30
N SER A 112 4.03 -0.10 -4.48
CA SER A 112 3.30 -1.16 -5.19
C SER A 112 4.19 -1.70 -6.31
N TYR A 113 3.95 -2.94 -6.74
CA TYR A 113 4.66 -3.54 -7.87
C TYR A 113 3.74 -4.47 -8.69
N PRO A 114 4.05 -4.72 -9.98
CA PRO A 114 3.29 -5.65 -10.82
C PRO A 114 3.27 -7.07 -10.24
N LEU A 115 2.08 -7.66 -10.20
CA LEU A 115 1.86 -9.00 -9.67
C LEU A 115 1.80 -10.05 -10.78
N THR A 116 2.18 -11.28 -10.45
CA THR A 116 2.07 -12.43 -11.35
C THR A 116 0.61 -12.83 -11.49
N LYS A 117 0.15 -13.06 -12.74
CA LYS A 117 -1.21 -13.52 -13.02
C LYS A 117 -1.32 -15.03 -12.79
N LEU A 118 -2.33 -15.46 -12.05
CA LEU A 118 -2.66 -16.86 -11.89
C LEU A 118 -3.42 -17.38 -13.13
N LYS A 119 -3.25 -18.67 -13.46
CA LYS A 119 -4.10 -19.30 -14.47
C LYS A 119 -5.52 -19.44 -13.89
N THR A 120 -6.54 -19.18 -14.72
CA THR A 120 -7.96 -19.23 -14.36
C THR A 120 -8.40 -20.42 -13.51
N PRO A 121 -8.00 -21.69 -13.76
CA PRO A 121 -8.47 -22.82 -12.94
C PRO A 121 -7.98 -22.76 -11.49
N TRP A 122 -6.76 -22.29 -11.24
CA TRP A 122 -6.23 -22.15 -9.88
C TRP A 122 -6.89 -21.01 -9.12
N LEU A 123 -7.29 -19.95 -9.83
CA LEU A 123 -7.99 -18.82 -9.24
C LEU A 123 -9.38 -19.25 -8.77
N LEU A 124 -10.11 -20.02 -9.59
CA LEU A 124 -11.42 -20.54 -9.21
C LEU A 124 -11.36 -21.47 -8.01
N LEU A 125 -10.32 -22.28 -7.89
CA LEU A 125 -10.11 -23.15 -6.73
C LEU A 125 -9.88 -22.34 -5.45
N GLU A 126 -9.06 -21.30 -5.53
CA GLU A 126 -8.74 -20.38 -4.41
C GLU A 126 -9.98 -19.59 -3.95
N MET A 127 -10.81 -19.14 -4.89
CA MET A 127 -12.10 -18.51 -4.59
C MET A 127 -13.08 -19.50 -3.95
N ALA A 128 -13.14 -20.73 -4.46
CA ALA A 128 -14.02 -21.76 -3.91
C ALA A 128 -13.64 -22.12 -2.47
N THR A 129 -12.34 -22.34 -2.18
CA THR A 129 -11.89 -22.63 -0.82
C THR A 129 -12.14 -21.47 0.14
N SER A 130 -11.92 -20.23 -0.32
CA SER A 130 -12.21 -19.02 0.47
C SER A 130 -13.71 -18.85 0.77
N TYR A 131 -14.57 -19.15 -0.21
CA TYR A 131 -16.02 -19.14 -0.04
C TYR A 131 -16.48 -20.21 0.96
N PHE A 132 -16.06 -21.47 0.80
CA PHE A 132 -16.40 -22.54 1.73
C PHE A 132 -15.89 -22.26 3.15
N GLY A 133 -14.67 -21.75 3.29
CA GLY A 133 -14.15 -21.32 4.58
C GLY A 133 -15.03 -20.22 5.21
N SER A 134 -15.45 -19.23 4.43
CA SER A 134 -16.29 -18.14 4.95
C SER A 134 -17.68 -18.62 5.38
N VAL A 135 -18.30 -19.54 4.65
CA VAL A 135 -19.61 -20.12 5.01
C VAL A 135 -19.50 -20.96 6.28
N ILE A 136 -18.52 -21.86 6.36
CA ILE A 136 -18.32 -22.74 7.52
C ILE A 136 -18.03 -21.95 8.81
N PHE A 137 -17.24 -20.88 8.72
CA PHE A 137 -16.91 -20.04 9.89
C PHE A 137 -18.03 -19.05 10.29
N CYS A 138 -18.99 -18.74 9.41
CA CYS A 138 -20.13 -17.88 9.73
C CYS A 138 -21.38 -18.65 10.21
N GLU A 139 -21.45 -19.97 9.99
CA GLU A 139 -22.53 -20.84 10.50
C GLU A 139 -22.25 -21.43 11.90
N ILE A 140 -21.16 -21.03 12.56
CA ILE A 140 -20.84 -21.32 13.97
C ILE A 140 -20.95 -20.04 14.79
#